data_AF-A0A0R2FM12-F1
#
_entry.id   AF-A0A0R2FM12-F1
#
_cell.length_a   1.000
_cell.length_b   1.000
_cell.length_c   1.000
_cell.angle_alpha   90.00
_cell.angle_beta   90.00
_cell.angle_gamma   90.00
#
_symmetry.space_group_name_H-M   'P 1'
#
loop_
_entity.id
_entity.type
_entity.pdbx_description
1 polymer ?
#
loop_
_entity_poly.entity_id
_entity_poly.type
_entity_poly.pdbx_seq_one_letter_code
_entity_poly.pdbx_strand_id
1 'polypeptide(L)'
;MTEAFMDLAPWQQALAGTIFTYLMTAAGAALVFFFKSIDKNILNLMLGFAAGVMIAASFWSLLDPAIAQAEKNGDIAWLVVALGFGAGGLFLYAADLVLPHLTAKKGDSGRTVSVVFTPDDFTRLFNHLA
;
A
#
# COMPACT_ATOMS: atom_id res chain seq x y z
N MET A 1 -2.30 -8.88 -33.72
CA MET A 1 -3.19 -9.08 -32.54
C MET A 1 -3.03 -8.00 -31.46
N THR A 2 -1.95 -7.22 -31.45
CA THR A 2 -1.75 -6.05 -30.56
C THR A 2 -2.16 -4.71 -31.18
N GLU A 3 -2.49 -4.66 -32.47
CA GLU A 3 -2.84 -3.42 -33.20
C GLU A 3 -4.29 -2.97 -32.94
N ALA A 4 -5.23 -3.90 -32.74
CA ALA A 4 -6.63 -3.57 -32.42
C ALA A 4 -6.83 -2.90 -31.05
N PHE A 5 -5.86 -3.04 -30.15
CA PHE A 5 -5.87 -2.41 -28.83
C PHE A 5 -5.26 -1.00 -28.83
N MET A 6 -4.41 -0.68 -29.82
CA MET A 6 -3.71 0.62 -29.95
C MET A 6 -4.54 1.69 -30.66
N ASP A 7 -5.56 1.30 -31.43
CA ASP A 7 -6.54 2.20 -32.07
C ASP A 7 -7.73 2.56 -31.17
N LEU A 8 -7.86 1.92 -30.00
CA LEU A 8 -8.91 2.21 -29.03
C LEU A 8 -8.59 3.48 -28.24
N ALA A 9 -9.61 4.31 -28.02
CA ALA A 9 -9.44 5.57 -27.32
C ALA A 9 -8.98 5.34 -25.87
N PRO A 10 -8.12 6.22 -25.29
CA PRO A 10 -7.54 6.04 -23.96
C PRO A 10 -8.56 5.78 -22.84
N TRP A 11 -9.79 6.31 -23.00
CA TRP A 11 -10.87 6.10 -22.04
C TRP A 11 -11.40 4.66 -22.01
N GLN A 12 -11.38 3.93 -23.13
CA GLN A 12 -11.82 2.53 -23.20
C GLN A 12 -10.82 1.61 -22.52
N GLN A 13 -9.52 1.89 -22.69
CA GLN A 13 -8.45 1.18 -21.99
C GLN A 13 -8.52 1.41 -20.47
N ALA A 14 -8.73 2.67 -20.05
CA ALA A 14 -8.92 3.00 -18.64
C ALA A 14 -10.17 2.35 -18.05
N LEU A 15 -11.28 2.28 -18.80
CA LEU A 15 -12.52 1.65 -18.36
C LEU A 15 -12.36 0.13 -18.23
N ALA A 16 -11.73 -0.52 -19.20
CA ALA A 16 -11.41 -1.95 -19.12
C ALA A 16 -10.45 -2.27 -17.96
N GLY A 17 -9.42 -1.45 -17.76
CA GLY A 17 -8.47 -1.57 -16.66
C GLY A 17 -9.14 -1.41 -15.29
N THR A 18 -9.99 -0.41 -15.12
CA THR A 18 -10.73 -0.18 -13.86
C THR A 18 -11.71 -1.30 -13.56
N ILE A 19 -12.50 -1.76 -14.54
CA ILE A 19 -13.40 -2.91 -14.36
C ILE A 19 -12.59 -4.15 -13.94
N PHE A 20 -11.45 -4.41 -14.58
CA PHE A 20 -10.60 -5.54 -14.23
C PHE A 20 -10.10 -5.46 -12.77
N THR A 21 -9.60 -4.29 -12.32
CA THR A 21 -9.16 -4.09 -10.94
C THR A 21 -10.32 -4.30 -9.94
N TYR A 22 -11.50 -3.73 -10.22
CA TYR A 22 -12.67 -3.91 -9.37
C TYR A 22 -13.16 -5.36 -9.33
N LEU A 23 -13.08 -6.09 -10.45
CA LEU A 23 -13.41 -7.52 -10.49
C LEU A 23 -12.44 -8.34 -9.63
N MET A 24 -11.14 -8.04 -9.65
CA MET A 24 -10.18 -8.70 -8.77
C MET A 24 -10.45 -8.41 -7.29
N THR A 25 -10.85 -7.18 -6.93
CA THR A 25 -11.29 -6.85 -5.57
C THR A 25 -12.57 -7.60 -5.19
N ALA A 26 -13.56 -7.63 -6.08
CA ALA A 26 -14.81 -8.35 -5.86
C ALA A 26 -14.59 -9.86 -5.72
N ALA A 27 -13.69 -10.44 -6.51
CA ALA A 27 -13.28 -11.84 -6.40
C ALA A 27 -12.60 -12.12 -5.06
N GLY A 28 -11.68 -11.26 -4.61
CA GLY A 28 -11.06 -11.36 -3.29
C GLY A 28 -12.07 -11.28 -2.14
N ALA A 29 -13.04 -10.37 -2.22
CA ALA A 29 -14.11 -10.24 -1.24
C ALA A 29 -15.09 -11.43 -1.28
N ALA A 30 -15.35 -12.00 -2.46
CA ALA A 30 -16.25 -13.15 -2.62
C ALA A 30 -15.76 -14.39 -1.88
N LEU A 31 -14.44 -14.56 -1.75
CA LEU A 31 -13.84 -15.66 -0.98
C LEU A 31 -14.23 -15.65 0.50
N VAL A 32 -14.55 -14.49 1.08
CA VAL A 32 -14.97 -14.36 2.48
C VAL A 32 -16.32 -15.06 2.73
N PHE A 33 -17.21 -15.15 1.74
CA PHE A 33 -18.50 -15.83 1.89
C PHE A 33 -18.37 -17.36 2.02
N PHE A 34 -17.27 -17.95 1.57
CA PHE A 34 -17.01 -19.38 1.70
C PHE A 34 -16.46 -19.77 3.10
N PHE A 35 -15.87 -18.84 3.84
CA PHE A 35 -15.29 -19.08 5.16
C PHE A 35 -16.07 -18.34 6.25
N LYS A 36 -17.05 -19.02 6.86
CA LYS A 36 -17.96 -18.46 7.90
C LYS A 36 -17.26 -18.15 9.24
N SER A 37 -16.05 -18.67 9.46
CA SER A 37 -15.24 -18.46 10.66
C SER A 37 -13.76 -18.43 10.28
N ILE A 38 -13.18 -17.24 10.24
CA ILE A 38 -11.76 -17.02 9.90
C ILE A 38 -10.95 -16.91 11.18
N ASP A 39 -9.92 -17.74 11.31
CA ASP A 39 -8.95 -17.62 12.40
C ASP A 39 -8.15 -16.31 12.28
N LYS A 40 -7.99 -15.62 13.40
CA LYS A 40 -7.27 -14.34 13.47
C LYS A 40 -5.83 -14.43 12.94
N ASN A 41 -5.22 -15.61 13.02
CA ASN A 41 -3.89 -15.86 12.48
C ASN A 41 -3.86 -15.81 10.95
N ILE A 42 -4.87 -16.39 10.29
CA ILE A 42 -4.99 -16.35 8.83
C ILE A 42 -5.33 -14.93 8.37
N LEU A 43 -6.21 -14.23 9.08
CA LEU A 43 -6.52 -12.83 8.78
C LEU A 43 -5.27 -11.93 8.88
N ASN A 44 -4.47 -12.08 9.94
CA ASN A 44 -3.23 -11.34 10.10
C ASN A 44 -2.20 -11.69 9.03
N LEU A 45 -2.13 -12.96 8.60
CA LEU A 45 -1.29 -13.39 7.49
C LEU A 45 -1.73 -12.74 6.16
N MET A 46 -3.03 -12.68 5.89
CA MET A 46 -3.57 -12.04 4.67
C MET A 46 -3.32 -10.53 4.67
N LEU A 47 -3.50 -9.85 5.81
CA LEU A 47 -3.19 -8.43 5.97
C LEU A 47 -1.69 -8.15 5.79
N GLY A 48 -0.82 -8.98 6.38
CA GLY A 48 0.62 -8.88 6.22
C GLY A 48 1.08 -9.15 4.78
N PHE A 49 0.47 -10.12 4.10
CA PHE A 49 0.73 -10.40 2.69
C PHE A 49 0.32 -9.22 1.80
N ALA A 50 -0.85 -8.64 2.03
CA ALA A 50 -1.32 -7.47 1.29
C ALA A 50 -0.39 -6.27 1.48
N ALA A 51 0.04 -6.00 2.72
CA ALA A 51 1.02 -4.97 3.02
C ALA A 51 2.36 -5.24 2.32
N GLY A 52 2.85 -6.48 2.35
CA GLY A 52 4.10 -6.87 1.70
C GLY A 52 4.09 -6.68 0.17
N VAL A 53 3.02 -7.11 -0.50
CA VAL A 53 2.87 -6.93 -1.96
C VAL A 53 2.85 -5.45 -2.34
N MET A 54 2.15 -4.62 -1.57
CA MET A 54 2.08 -3.17 -1.82
C MET A 54 3.45 -2.50 -1.70
N ILE A 55 4.23 -2.86 -0.70
CA ILE A 55 5.59 -2.34 -0.50
C ILE A 55 6.51 -2.79 -1.63
N ALA A 56 6.51 -4.09 -1.97
CA ALA A 56 7.32 -4.64 -3.06
C ALA A 56 7.04 -3.95 -4.41
N ALA A 57 5.77 -3.85 -4.80
CA ALA A 57 5.38 -3.17 -6.03
C ALA A 57 5.84 -1.71 -6.06
N SER A 58 5.81 -1.02 -4.92
CA SER A 58 6.29 0.36 -4.82
C SER A 58 7.81 0.47 -5.07
N PHE A 59 8.61 -0.47 -4.58
CA PHE A 59 10.06 -0.47 -4.79
C PHE A 59 10.45 -0.81 -6.24
N TRP A 60 9.92 -1.89 -6.81
CA TRP A 60 10.29 -2.33 -8.16
C TRP A 60 9.57 -1.58 -9.28
N SER A 61 8.28 -1.25 -9.12
CA SER A 61 7.50 -0.63 -10.18
C SER A 61 7.52 0.90 -10.16
N LEU A 62 7.88 1.53 -9.03
CA LEU A 62 7.99 2.99 -8.93
C LEU A 62 9.41 3.47 -8.64
N LEU A 63 10.09 2.89 -7.65
CA LEU A 63 11.35 3.44 -7.16
C LEU A 63 12.51 3.19 -8.14
N ASP A 64 12.63 1.97 -8.66
CA ASP A 64 13.63 1.63 -9.68
C ASP A 64 13.50 2.46 -10.98
N PRO A 65 12.31 2.58 -11.62
CA PRO A 65 12.16 3.45 -12.79
C PRO A 65 12.30 4.94 -12.46
N ALA A 66 11.96 5.38 -11.24
CA ALA A 66 12.16 6.77 -10.82
C ALA A 66 13.65 7.13 -10.70
N ILE A 67 14.49 6.24 -10.18
CA ILE A 67 15.94 6.43 -10.13
C ILE A 67 16.50 6.53 -11.55
N ALA A 68 16.15 5.61 -12.44
CA ALA A 68 16.63 5.61 -13.83
C ALA A 68 16.23 6.88 -14.59
N GLN A 69 15.04 7.44 -14.29
CA GLN A 69 14.58 8.69 -14.89
C GLN A 69 15.29 9.92 -14.30
N ALA A 70 15.63 9.90 -13.00
CA ALA A 70 16.37 10.99 -12.35
C ALA A 70 17.84 11.04 -12.80
N GLU A 71 18.48 9.88 -13.00
CA GLU A 71 19.86 9.81 -13.54
C GLU A 71 19.94 10.37 -14.97
N LYS A 72 18.91 10.13 -15.80
CA LYS A 72 18.83 10.72 -17.16
C LYS A 72 18.74 12.25 -17.17
N ASN A 73 18.20 12.85 -16.11
CA ASN A 73 18.07 14.30 -15.98
C ASN A 73 19.34 14.95 -15.39
N GLY A 74 20.35 14.17 -14.99
CA GLY A 74 21.59 14.68 -14.40
C GLY A 74 21.48 15.07 -12.92
N ASP A 75 20.36 14.74 -12.27
CA ASP A 75 20.12 15.01 -10.86
C ASP A 75 20.66 13.89 -9.96
N ILE A 76 20.90 14.20 -8.69
CA ILE A 76 21.29 13.20 -7.68
C ILE A 76 20.06 12.30 -7.40
N ALA A 77 19.98 11.17 -8.10
CA ALA A 77 18.81 10.31 -8.12
C ALA A 77 18.31 9.87 -6.74
N TRP A 78 19.23 9.56 -5.83
CA TRP A 78 18.87 9.20 -4.45
C TRP A 78 18.20 10.36 -3.69
N LEU A 79 18.66 11.59 -3.91
CA LEU A 79 18.14 12.77 -3.21
C LEU A 79 16.74 13.15 -3.72
N VAL A 80 16.51 13.10 -5.03
CA VAL A 80 15.20 13.40 -5.63
C VAL A 80 14.16 12.35 -5.23
N VAL A 81 14.52 11.07 -5.29
CA VAL A 81 13.62 9.97 -4.93
C VAL A 81 13.32 9.96 -3.43
N ALA A 82 14.32 10.21 -2.57
CA ALA A 82 14.12 10.30 -1.12
C ALA A 82 13.24 11.52 -0.74
N LEU A 83 13.45 12.67 -1.38
CA LEU A 83 12.60 13.85 -1.16
C LEU A 83 11.16 13.62 -1.66
N GLY A 84 10.99 13.02 -2.84
CA GLY A 84 9.66 12.70 -3.37
C GLY A 84 8.89 11.71 -2.50
N PHE A 85 9.55 10.62 -2.10
CA PHE A 85 8.97 9.61 -1.20
C PHE A 85 8.69 10.19 0.18
N GLY A 86 9.62 10.97 0.75
CA GLY A 86 9.47 11.63 2.04
C GLY A 86 8.36 12.68 2.04
N ALA A 87 8.25 13.50 0.99
CA ALA A 87 7.17 14.46 0.82
C ALA A 87 5.81 13.77 0.64
N GLY A 88 5.75 12.66 -0.10
CA GLY A 88 4.54 11.85 -0.21
C GLY A 88 4.11 11.23 1.13
N GLY A 89 5.06 10.73 1.91
CA GLY A 89 4.82 10.24 3.28
C GLY A 89 4.34 11.35 4.21
N LEU A 90 4.97 12.53 4.17
CA LEU A 90 4.55 13.70 4.94
C LEU A 90 3.15 14.17 4.54
N PHE A 91 2.83 14.14 3.25
CA PHE A 91 1.50 14.45 2.73
C PHE A 91 0.46 13.46 3.26
N LEU A 92 0.75 12.16 3.25
CA LEU A 92 -0.14 11.14 3.80
C LEU A 92 -0.32 11.31 5.32
N TYR A 93 0.76 11.64 6.05
CA TYR A 93 0.70 11.95 7.48
C TYR A 93 -0.15 13.20 7.76
N ALA A 94 0.00 14.25 6.94
CA ALA A 94 -0.83 15.45 7.05
C ALA A 94 -2.30 15.16 6.74
N ALA A 95 -2.57 14.34 5.72
CA ALA A 95 -3.92 13.88 5.41
C ALA A 95 -4.52 13.08 6.57
N ASP A 96 -3.74 12.16 7.16
CA ASP A 96 -4.14 11.39 8.34
C ASP A 96 -4.40 12.30 9.55
N LEU A 97 -3.70 13.43 9.69
CA LEU A 97 -3.94 14.43 10.74
C LEU A 97 -5.19 15.31 10.49
N VAL A 98 -5.62 15.44 9.23
CA VAL A 98 -6.87 16.14 8.88
C VAL A 98 -8.08 15.22 9.09
N LEU A 99 -7.97 13.93 8.80
CA LEU A 99 -9.01 12.92 8.99
C LEU A 99 -9.63 12.80 10.41
N PRO A 100 -8.93 12.99 11.55
CA PRO A 100 -9.55 12.95 12.89
C PRO A 100 -10.62 14.01 13.09
N HIS A 101 -10.64 15.09 12.29
CA HIS A 101 -11.67 16.12 12.37
C HIS A 101 -13.04 15.65 11.86
N LEU A 102 -13.10 14.54 11.12
CA LEU A 102 -14.35 13.91 10.66
C LEU A 102 -14.77 12.71 11.51
N THR A 103 -13.84 12.10 12.25
CA THR A 103 -14.11 10.93 13.10
C THR A 103 -13.96 11.29 14.57
N ALA A 104 -14.81 12.19 15.06
CA ALA A 104 -14.96 12.40 16.50
C ALA A 104 -15.68 11.19 17.13
N LYS A 105 -14.93 10.40 17.91
CA LYS A 105 -15.38 9.41 18.92
C LYS A 105 -16.16 8.16 18.45
N LYS A 106 -15.55 6.99 18.67
CA LYS A 106 -16.13 5.93 19.52
C LYS A 106 -15.01 5.03 20.06
N GLY A 107 -14.94 4.91 21.38
CA GLY A 107 -14.16 3.86 22.01
C GLY A 107 -14.86 2.51 21.81
N ASP A 108 -14.09 1.49 21.43
CA ASP A 108 -14.35 0.13 21.85
C ASP A 108 -13.05 -0.67 21.90
N SER A 109 -12.83 -1.32 23.04
CA SER A 109 -11.73 -2.23 23.30
C SER A 109 -11.91 -3.49 22.49
N GLY A 110 -11.01 -3.80 21.57
CA GLY A 110 -11.06 -5.09 20.89
C GLY A 110 -10.02 -5.27 19.81
N ARG A 111 -8.78 -5.59 20.20
CA ARG A 111 -7.65 -5.96 19.33
C ARG A 111 -7.23 -4.88 18.34
N THR A 112 -6.67 -3.80 18.87
CA THR A 112 -5.67 -3.01 18.15
C THR A 112 -4.47 -3.93 17.90
N VAL A 113 -4.42 -4.57 16.74
CA VAL A 113 -3.12 -4.96 16.17
C VAL A 113 -2.49 -3.63 15.80
N SER A 114 -1.73 -3.06 16.73
CA SER A 114 -0.94 -1.87 16.51
C SER A 114 0.14 -2.23 15.50
N VAL A 115 -0.17 -2.05 14.22
CA VAL A 115 0.82 -1.98 13.12
C VAL A 115 1.51 -0.59 13.15
N VAL A 116 1.74 -0.09 14.36
CA VAL A 116 2.56 1.07 14.65
C VAL A 116 3.59 0.50 15.60
N PHE A 117 4.73 0.10 15.05
CA PHE A 117 5.88 -0.27 15.86
C PHE A 117 6.26 0.97 16.65
N THR A 118 6.02 0.94 17.96
CA THR A 118 6.47 1.98 18.86
C THR A 118 7.99 1.87 18.94
N PRO A 119 8.76 2.96 18.96
CA PRO A 119 10.22 2.89 19.11
C PRO A 119 10.68 1.97 20.26
N ASP A 120 9.86 1.89 21.30
CA ASP A 120 10.08 1.09 22.51
C ASP A 120 10.00 -0.44 22.28
N ASP A 121 9.27 -0.90 21.25
CA ASP A 121 9.12 -2.32 20.93
C ASP A 121 10.41 -2.91 20.33
N PHE A 122 11.19 -2.08 19.62
CA PHE A 122 12.48 -2.49 19.05
C PHE A 122 13.53 -2.76 20.13
N THR A 123 13.54 -1.94 21.19
CA THR A 123 14.41 -2.11 22.35
C THR A 123 14.10 -3.42 23.10
N ARG A 124 12.83 -3.77 23.21
CA ARG A 124 12.39 -5.01 23.87
C ARG A 124 12.75 -6.27 23.08
N LEU A 125 12.69 -6.21 21.74
CA LEU A 125 13.09 -7.32 20.89
C LEU A 125 14.59 -7.60 20.97
N PHE A 126 15.42 -6.56 21.01
CA PHE A 126 16.87 -6.70 21.10
C PHE A 126 17.31 -7.26 22.46
N ASN A 127 16.66 -6.84 23.54
CA ASN A 127 16.98 -7.32 24.89
C ASN A 127 16.48 -8.74 25.17
N HIS A 128 15.62 -9.30 24.33
CA HIS A 128 15.17 -10.69 24.44
C HIS A 128 16.00 -11.67 23.61
N LEU A 129 16.84 -11.15 22.71
CA LEU A 129 17.74 -11.90 21.82
C LEU A 129 19.21 -11.82 22.24
N ALA A 130 19.54 -11.03 23.27
CA ALA A 130 20.85 -10.95 23.93
C ALA A 130 20.80 -11.66 25.28
#